data_AF-P72075-F1
#
_entry.id   AF-P72075-F1
#
_cell.length_a   1.000
_cell.length_b   1.000
_cell.length_c   1.000
_cell.angle_alpha   90.00
_cell.angle_beta   90.00
_cell.angle_gamma   90.00
#
_symmetry.space_group_name_H-M   'P 1'
#
loop_
_entity.id
_entity.type
_entity.pdbx_description
1 polymer ?
#
loop_
_entity_poly.entity_id
_entity_poly.type
_entity_poly.pdbx_seq_one_letter_code
_entity_poly.pdbx_strand_id
1 'polypeptide(L)'
;MNAPFFRLSLLSLTLAAGFAHAAENNANVALDTVTVKGDRQGSKIRTNIVTLQQKDESTATDMRELLKEEPSIDFGGGNGTSQFLTLRGMGQNSVDIKVDNAYSDSQILYHQGRFIVD
;
A
#
# COMPACT_ATOMS: atom_id res chain seq x y z
N MET A 1 -15.11 12.10 72.79
CA MET A 1 -14.64 12.30 71.40
C MET A 1 -15.87 12.42 70.53
N ASN A 2 -16.20 13.62 70.04
CA ASN A 2 -17.38 13.83 69.19
C ASN A 2 -16.93 13.87 67.73
N ALA A 3 -17.42 12.95 66.90
CA ALA A 3 -17.20 12.99 65.46
C ALA A 3 -18.12 14.05 64.81
N PRO A 4 -17.64 14.82 63.81
CA PRO A 4 -18.51 15.77 63.11
C PRO A 4 -19.41 15.02 62.12
N PHE A 5 -20.73 15.17 62.27
CA PHE A 5 -21.70 14.72 61.28
C PHE A 5 -21.78 15.76 60.14
N PHE A 6 -21.29 15.39 58.97
CA PHE A 6 -21.39 16.21 57.77
C PHE A 6 -22.81 16.11 57.20
N ARG A 7 -23.60 17.19 57.31
CA ARG A 7 -24.97 17.25 56.77
C ARG A 7 -24.91 17.76 55.32
N LEU A 8 -24.93 16.85 54.34
CA LEU A 8 -25.16 17.26 52.95
C LEU A 8 -26.61 17.74 52.80
N SER A 9 -26.77 18.95 52.29
CA SER A 9 -28.08 19.48 51.90
C SER A 9 -28.65 18.63 50.75
N LEU A 10 -29.95 18.32 50.81
CA LEU A 10 -30.67 17.69 49.69
C LEU A 10 -30.48 18.47 48.37
N LEU A 11 -30.31 19.79 48.47
CA LEU A 11 -30.08 20.67 47.31
C LEU A 11 -28.74 20.39 46.61
N SER A 12 -27.69 20.04 47.38
CA SER A 12 -26.40 19.65 46.83
C SER A 12 -26.43 18.27 46.18
N LEU A 13 -27.33 17.38 46.60
CA LEU A 13 -27.51 16.06 45.98
C LEU A 13 -28.30 16.15 44.66
N THR A 14 -29.30 17.03 44.58
CA THR A 14 -30.06 17.27 43.34
C THR A 14 -29.25 17.97 42.26
N LEU A 15 -28.30 18.84 42.65
CA LEU A 15 -27.45 19.56 41.70
C LEU A 15 -26.40 18.64 41.05
N ALA A 16 -25.94 17.61 41.76
CA ALA A 16 -25.01 16.62 41.22
C ALA A 16 -25.67 15.61 40.26
N ALA A 17 -26.98 15.34 40.44
CA ALA A 17 -27.73 14.41 39.59
C ALA A 17 -27.99 14.95 38.16
N GLY A 18 -27.91 16.27 37.96
CA GLY A 18 -28.14 16.91 36.65
C GLY A 18 -27.02 16.70 35.62
N PHE A 19 -25.83 16.27 36.04
CA PHE A 19 -24.68 16.08 35.14
C PHE A 19 -24.52 14.63 34.63
N ALA A 20 -25.40 13.71 35.03
CA ALA A 20 -25.29 12.29 34.69
C ALA A 20 -25.85 11.92 33.31
N HIS A 21 -26.43 12.85 32.56
CA HIS A 21 -26.91 12.59 31.19
C HIS A 21 -25.83 12.92 30.14
N ALA A 22 -24.82 12.05 30.06
CA ALA A 22 -24.08 11.88 28.82
C ALA A 22 -24.95 11.02 27.89
N ALA A 23 -25.73 11.66 27.02
CA ALA A 23 -26.38 10.95 25.93
C ALA A 23 -25.28 10.42 25.00
N GLU A 24 -24.92 9.14 25.11
CA GLU A 24 -24.13 8.47 24.09
C GLU A 24 -24.96 8.44 22.81
N ASN A 25 -24.61 9.31 21.87
CA ASN A 25 -25.14 9.27 20.52
C ASN A 25 -24.46 8.12 19.75
N ASN A 26 -24.86 6.89 20.06
CA ASN A 26 -24.43 5.64 19.40
C ASN A 26 -25.10 5.49 18.02
N ALA A 27 -25.10 6.54 17.21
CA ALA A 27 -25.55 6.45 15.83
C ALA A 27 -24.48 5.66 15.04
N ASN A 28 -24.76 4.38 14.79
CA ASN A 28 -23.94 3.55 13.93
C ASN A 28 -24.08 4.05 12.48
N VAL A 29 -23.16 4.91 12.06
CA VAL A 29 -23.11 5.43 10.69
C VAL A 29 -22.55 4.33 9.79
N ALA A 30 -23.42 3.72 8.98
CA ALA A 30 -22.99 2.81 7.92
C ALA A 30 -22.26 3.62 6.83
N LEU A 31 -20.94 3.45 6.75
CA LEU A 31 -20.12 4.05 5.69
C LEU A 31 -20.27 3.26 4.40
N ASP A 32 -20.22 3.97 3.27
CA ASP A 32 -20.29 3.34 1.96
C ASP A 32 -19.01 2.52 1.66
N THR A 33 -19.17 1.43 0.91
CA THR A 33 -18.04 0.52 0.63
C THR A 33 -17.15 1.10 -0.46
N VAL A 34 -15.93 1.51 -0.10
CA VAL A 34 -14.92 1.92 -1.08
C VAL A 34 -14.28 0.68 -1.70
N THR A 35 -14.53 0.46 -2.99
CA THR A 35 -13.84 -0.60 -3.74
C THR A 35 -12.43 -0.14 -4.09
N VAL A 36 -11.43 -0.69 -3.41
CA VAL A 36 -10.02 -0.45 -3.72
C VAL A 36 -9.66 -1.25 -4.97
N LYS A 37 -9.42 -0.56 -6.09
CA LYS A 37 -8.98 -1.20 -7.35
C LYS A 37 -7.54 -1.73 -7.30
N GLY A 38 -6.78 -1.32 -6.28
CA GLY A 38 -5.41 -1.78 -6.04
C GLY A 38 -5.37 -3.03 -5.19
N ASP A 39 -6.02 -4.11 -5.63
CA ASP A 39 -5.87 -5.40 -4.96
C ASP A 39 -4.51 -6.01 -5.34
N ARG A 40 -3.45 -5.62 -4.62
CA ARG A 40 -2.11 -6.24 -4.67
C ARG A 40 -2.09 -7.60 -3.93
N GLN A 41 -3.24 -8.20 -3.66
CA GLN A 41 -3.33 -9.39 -2.85
C GLN A 41 -2.99 -10.62 -3.69
N GLY A 42 -1.87 -11.24 -3.31
CA GLY A 42 -1.52 -12.60 -3.70
C GLY A 42 -0.45 -12.65 -4.79
N SER A 43 0.57 -13.45 -4.51
CA SER A 43 1.46 -14.01 -5.53
C SER A 43 0.61 -14.58 -6.67
N LYS A 44 0.54 -13.85 -7.79
CA LYS A 44 -0.21 -14.31 -8.97
C LYS A 44 0.38 -15.68 -9.37
N ILE A 45 -0.46 -16.69 -9.56
CA ILE A 45 -0.02 -18.05 -9.98
C ILE A 45 0.22 -18.09 -11.51
N ARG A 46 -0.16 -17.03 -12.24
CA ARG A 46 -0.05 -16.96 -13.71
C ARG A 46 0.88 -15.81 -14.11
N THR A 47 1.66 -16.06 -15.16
CA THR A 47 2.46 -15.04 -15.85
C THR A 47 1.53 -14.14 -16.64
N ASN A 48 1.58 -12.84 -16.37
CA ASN A 48 0.95 -11.87 -17.24
C ASN A 48 1.88 -11.55 -18.41
N ILE A 49 1.27 -11.28 -19.56
CA ILE A 49 1.97 -10.96 -20.81
C ILE A 49 1.42 -9.62 -21.25
N VAL A 50 2.31 -8.64 -21.40
CA VAL A 50 1.97 -7.41 -22.11
C VAL A 50 2.02 -7.70 -23.61
N THR A 51 0.87 -7.57 -24.26
CA THR A 51 0.72 -7.78 -25.70
C THR A 51 1.20 -6.56 -26.49
N LEU A 52 1.47 -6.76 -27.79
CA LEU A 52 1.80 -5.65 -28.69
C LEU A 52 0.68 -4.61 -28.75
N GLN A 53 -0.58 -5.05 -28.80
CA GLN A 53 -1.73 -4.14 -28.78
C GLN A 53 -1.74 -3.27 -27.51
N GLN A 54 -1.55 -3.86 -26.32
CA GLN A 54 -1.50 -3.10 -25.07
C GLN A 54 -0.34 -2.10 -25.04
N LYS A 55 0.83 -2.49 -25.58
CA LYS A 55 1.97 -1.59 -25.73
C LYS A 55 1.61 -0.41 -26.65
N ASP A 56 1.02 -0.70 -27.81
CA ASP A 56 0.68 0.30 -28.83
C ASP A 56 -0.47 1.23 -28.40
N GLU A 57 -1.37 0.75 -27.56
CA GLU A 57 -2.44 1.56 -26.93
C GLU A 57 -1.95 2.35 -25.70
N SER A 58 -0.72 2.10 -25.24
CA SER A 58 -0.11 2.83 -24.13
C SER A 58 0.77 3.99 -24.60
N THR A 59 0.95 4.99 -23.74
CA THR A 59 1.98 6.01 -23.91
C THR A 59 3.26 5.66 -23.15
N ALA A 60 3.43 4.39 -22.73
CA ALA A 60 4.56 3.97 -21.94
C ALA A 60 5.84 4.13 -22.75
N THR A 61 6.78 4.91 -22.24
CA THR A 61 8.11 5.05 -22.85
C THR A 61 9.13 4.11 -22.24
N ASP A 62 8.81 3.55 -21.07
CA ASP A 62 9.68 2.64 -20.32
C ASP A 62 8.94 1.38 -19.82
N MET A 63 9.72 0.36 -19.43
CA MET A 63 9.20 -0.89 -18.88
C MET A 63 8.50 -0.73 -17.52
N ARG A 64 8.83 0.30 -16.73
CA ARG A 64 8.16 0.58 -15.45
C ARG A 64 6.70 0.96 -15.69
N GLU A 65 6.46 1.84 -16.66
CA GLU A 65 5.13 2.26 -17.06
C GLU A 65 4.38 1.13 -17.76
N LEU A 66 5.08 0.35 -18.61
CA LEU A 66 4.49 -0.78 -19.32
C LEU A 66 4.01 -1.90 -18.37
N LEU A 67 4.76 -2.14 -17.29
CA LEU A 67 4.48 -3.18 -16.30
C LEU A 67 3.84 -2.65 -15.02
N LYS A 68 3.37 -1.40 -14.97
CA LYS A 68 2.83 -0.77 -13.75
C LYS A 68 1.61 -1.49 -13.15
N GLU A 69 0.87 -2.21 -13.99
CA GLU A 69 -0.32 -2.98 -13.61
C GLU A 69 0.04 -4.37 -13.07
N GLU A 70 1.33 -4.75 -13.09
CA GLU A 70 1.82 -6.01 -12.55
C GLU A 70 2.11 -5.92 -11.05
N PRO A 71 1.24 -6.47 -10.17
CA PRO A 71 1.41 -6.30 -8.73
C PRO A 71 2.59 -7.09 -8.15
N SER A 72 3.16 -8.01 -8.92
CA SER A 72 4.32 -8.82 -8.51
C SER A 72 5.64 -8.21 -8.96
N ILE A 73 5.62 -7.08 -9.67
CA ILE A 73 6.82 -6.44 -10.22
C ILE A 73 6.86 -5.00 -9.67
N ASP A 74 7.96 -4.67 -9.00
CA ASP A 74 8.19 -3.32 -8.51
C ASP A 74 9.48 -2.77 -9.08
N PHE A 75 9.44 -1.50 -9.45
CA PHE A 75 10.59 -0.73 -9.92
C PHE A 75 10.91 0.37 -8.91
N GLY A 76 12.19 0.53 -8.58
CA GLY A 76 12.69 1.66 -7.80
C GLY A 76 13.82 2.42 -8.49
N GLY A 77 14.23 3.55 -7.92
CA GLY A 77 15.27 4.42 -8.48
C GLY A 77 14.76 5.44 -9.50
N GLY A 78 15.70 6.06 -10.24
CA GLY A 78 15.44 7.15 -11.19
C GLY A 78 14.73 6.73 -12.48
N ASN A 79 14.46 7.66 -13.40
CA ASN A 79 14.00 7.33 -14.75
C ASN A 79 15.22 7.19 -15.68
N GLY A 80 15.36 6.07 -16.40
CA GLY A 80 16.45 5.76 -17.33
C GLY A 80 17.82 5.39 -16.73
N THR A 81 18.15 5.79 -15.50
CA THR A 81 19.42 5.38 -14.83
C THR A 81 19.20 5.00 -13.38
N SER A 82 20.06 4.13 -12.84
CA SER A 82 20.02 3.68 -11.44
C SER A 82 18.67 3.06 -11.04
N GLN A 83 18.02 2.34 -11.97
CA GLN A 83 16.80 1.60 -11.70
C GLN A 83 17.10 0.24 -11.11
N PHE A 84 16.21 -0.24 -10.24
CA PHE A 84 16.23 -1.62 -9.78
C PHE A 84 14.85 -2.24 -9.90
N LEU A 85 14.83 -3.51 -10.29
CA LEU A 85 13.66 -4.34 -10.45
C LEU A 85 13.59 -5.32 -9.29
N THR A 86 12.40 -5.51 -8.75
CA THR A 86 12.11 -6.64 -7.86
C THR A 86 10.92 -7.42 -8.38
N LEU A 87 10.95 -8.74 -8.17
CA LEU A 87 9.86 -9.64 -8.52
C LEU A 87 9.43 -10.38 -7.26
N ARG A 88 8.22 -10.08 -6.77
CA ARG A 88 7.69 -10.57 -5.47
C ARG A 88 8.67 -10.30 -4.31
N GLY A 89 9.30 -9.12 -4.31
CA GLY A 89 10.31 -8.74 -3.32
C GLY A 89 11.69 -9.38 -3.49
N MET A 90 11.87 -10.27 -4.47
CA MET A 90 13.20 -10.79 -4.84
C MET A 90 13.95 -9.73 -5.64
N GLY A 91 15.17 -9.42 -5.21
CA GLY A 91 16.05 -8.48 -5.91
C GLY A 91 16.78 -9.09 -7.11
N GLN A 92 17.57 -8.27 -7.79
CA GLN A 92 18.29 -8.59 -9.02
C GLN A 92 19.12 -9.90 -9.00
N ASN A 93 19.66 -10.30 -7.85
CA ASN A 93 20.46 -11.52 -7.71
C ASN A 93 19.62 -12.79 -7.68
N SER A 94 18.29 -12.66 -7.73
CA SER A 94 17.33 -13.75 -7.60
C SER A 94 16.25 -13.68 -8.68
N VAL A 95 16.47 -12.86 -9.72
CA VAL A 95 15.57 -12.68 -10.85
C VAL A 95 16.38 -12.76 -12.13
N ASP A 96 16.03 -13.71 -12.99
CA ASP A 96 16.62 -13.81 -14.33
C ASP A 96 15.84 -12.91 -15.30
N ILE A 97 16.55 -12.06 -16.04
CA ILE A 97 15.98 -11.31 -17.16
C ILE A 97 16.41 -11.95 -18.46
N LYS A 98 15.47 -12.14 -19.38
CA LYS A 98 15.72 -12.65 -20.72
C LYS A 98 15.23 -11.67 -21.77
N VAL A 99 16.02 -11.49 -22.81
CA VAL A 99 15.63 -10.77 -24.03
C VAL A 99 15.77 -11.75 -25.18
N ASP A 100 14.71 -11.94 -25.96
CA ASP A 100 14.69 -12.87 -27.10
C ASP A 100 15.18 -14.28 -26.76
N ASN A 101 14.76 -14.80 -25.60
CA ASN A 101 15.15 -16.11 -25.07
C ASN A 101 16.65 -16.26 -24.69
N ALA A 102 17.44 -15.19 -24.74
CA ALA A 102 18.81 -15.15 -24.22
C ALA A 102 18.83 -14.61 -22.79
N TYR A 103 19.56 -15.29 -21.89
CA TYR A 103 19.76 -14.83 -20.51
C TYR A 103 20.65 -13.58 -20.46
N SER A 104 20.24 -12.61 -19.66
CA SER A 104 21.07 -11.48 -19.28
C SER A 104 21.75 -11.80 -17.94
N ASP A 105 22.94 -12.38 -17.99
CA ASP A 105 23.76 -12.71 -16.80
C ASP A 105 24.59 -11.51 -16.30
N SER A 106 24.39 -10.32 -16.89
CA SER A 106 25.11 -9.13 -16.46
C SER A 106 24.60 -8.69 -15.08
N GLN A 107 25.52 -8.26 -14.21
CA GLN A 107 25.12 -7.61 -12.96
C GLN A 107 24.30 -6.36 -13.29
N ILE A 108 22.99 -6.42 -13.03
CA ILE A 108 22.19 -5.22 -12.87
C ILE A 108 22.72 -4.60 -11.58
N LEU A 109 23.31 -3.42 -11.63
CA LEU A 109 23.83 -2.73 -10.44
C LEU A 109 23.02 -1.45 -10.28
N TYR A 110 22.66 -1.13 -9.03
CA TYR A 110 21.90 0.07 -8.65
C TYR A 110 22.52 1.39 -9.14
N HIS A 111 23.80 1.40 -9.53
CA HIS A 111 24.53 2.60 -9.96
C HIS A 111 25.22 2.48 -11.33
N GLN A 112 25.40 1.26 -11.84
CA GLN A 112 26.14 0.99 -13.09
C GLN A 112 25.59 -0.25 -13.82
N GLY A 113 24.28 -0.46 -13.80
CA GLY A 113 23.67 -1.48 -14.64
C GLY A 113 23.97 -1.17 -16.11
N ARG A 114 24.66 -2.11 -16.79
CA ARG A 114 24.80 -2.11 -18.26
C ARG A 114 23.46 -2.41 -18.96
N PHE A 115 22.47 -2.89 -18.20
CA PHE A 115 21.11 -3.11 -18.62
C PHE A 115 20.20 -2.08 -17.95
N ILE A 116 19.62 -1.19 -18.75
CA ILE A 116 18.56 -0.27 -18.33
C ILE A 116 17.25 -0.97 -18.68
N VAL A 117 16.34 -1.08 -17.72
CA VAL A 117 14.97 -1.58 -17.97
C VAL A 117 14.13 -0.38 -18.42
N ASP A 118 14.53 0.21 -19.54
CA ASP A 118 13.82 1.28 -20.26
C ASP A 118 13.08 0.64 -21.44
#